data_AF-D8FEY9-F1
#
_entry.id   AF-D8FEY9-F1
#
_cell.length_a   1.000
_cell.length_b   1.000
_cell.length_c   1.000
_cell.angle_alpha   90.00
_cell.angle_beta   90.00
_cell.angle_gamma   90.00
#
_symmetry.space_group_name_H-M   'P 1'
#
loop_
_entity.id
_entity.type
_entity.pdbx_description
1 polymer ?
#
loop_
_entity_poly.entity_id
_entity_poly.type
_entity_poly.pdbx_seq_one_letter_code
_entity_poly.pdbx_strand_id
1 'polypeptide(L)' 'MSAKHRQIFINTTSGTDVIDITTEVSREVQESGVVSGAVTLKHNRLRKRRVEVQIID' A
#
# COMPACT_ATOMS: atom_id res chain seq x y z
N MET A 1 10.84 -9.81 -14.14
CA MET A 1 9.86 -9.42 -13.11
C MET A 1 10.35 -8.14 -12.46
N SER A 2 9.65 -7.05 -12.73
CA SER A 2 9.93 -5.72 -12.17
C SER A 2 8.95 -5.47 -11.02
N ALA A 3 9.47 -5.34 -9.79
CA ALA A 3 8.63 -5.09 -8.62
C ALA A 3 8.66 -3.60 -8.25
N LYS A 4 7.52 -2.91 -8.39
CA LYS A 4 7.38 -1.53 -7.93
C LYS A 4 6.99 -1.51 -6.46
N HIS A 5 7.81 -0.81 -5.66
CA HIS A 5 7.64 -0.70 -4.22
C HIS A 5 7.22 0.72 -3.85
N ARG A 6 6.09 0.84 -3.17
CA ARG A 6 5.49 2.12 -2.75
C ARG A 6 5.08 2.06 -1.28
N GLN A 7 5.05 3.22 -0.63
CA GLN A 7 4.72 3.34 0.79
C GLN A 7 3.56 4.31 0.96
N ILE A 8 2.49 3.83 1.58
CA ILE A 8 1.36 4.66 2.00
C ILE A 8 1.54 4.95 3.49
N PHE A 9 1.59 6.24 3.83
CA PHE A 9 1.68 6.71 5.21
C PHE A 9 0.28 7.01 5.73
N ILE A 10 -0.06 6.43 6.87
CA ILE A 10 -1.41 6.53 7.45
C ILE A 10 -1.31 7.14 8.83
N ASN A 11 -1.95 8.29 9.04
CA ASN A 11 -2.02 8.93 10.34
C ASN A 11 -3.21 8.38 11.14
N THR A 12 -2.92 7.68 12.23
CA THR A 12 -3.89 7.11 13.19
C THR A 12 -3.98 7.99 14.44
N THR A 13 -5.17 8.22 14.98
CA THR A 13 -5.39 9.22 16.06
C THR A 13 -5.26 8.63 17.46
N SER A 14 -5.72 7.40 17.73
CA SER A 14 -5.22 6.48 18.78
C SER A 14 -6.20 5.32 19.02
N GLY A 15 -5.68 4.13 19.31
CA GLY A 15 -6.47 2.93 19.58
C GLY A 15 -6.56 2.02 18.36
N THR A 16 -7.78 1.80 17.86
CA THR A 16 -8.06 1.01 16.66
C THR A 16 -8.80 1.90 15.68
N ASP A 17 -8.15 2.24 14.56
CA ASP A 17 -8.74 3.01 13.48
C ASP A 17 -9.05 2.07 12.31
N VAL A 18 -10.25 2.18 11.73
CA VAL A 18 -10.58 1.56 10.44
C VAL A 18 -10.38 2.63 9.38
N ILE A 19 -9.40 2.42 8.52
CA ILE A 19 -9.00 3.38 7.49
C ILE A 19 -9.15 2.70 6.14
N ASP A 20 -10.00 3.27 5.30
CA ASP A 20 -10.10 2.86 3.90
C ASP A 20 -8.90 3.42 3.13
N ILE A 21 -8.18 2.54 2.44
CA ILE A 21 -7.00 2.85 1.62
C ILE A 21 -7.23 2.52 0.14
N THR A 22 -8.47 2.24 -0.26
CA THR A 22 -8.80 1.76 -1.61
C THR A 22 -8.37 2.76 -2.67
N THR A 23 -8.59 4.06 -2.43
CA THR A 23 -8.25 5.13 -3.38
C THR A 23 -6.74 5.25 -3.55
N GLU A 24 -5.99 5.22 -2.45
CA GLU A 24 -4.53 5.31 -2.42
C GLU A 24 -3.91 4.11 -3.14
N VAL A 25 -4.36 2.89 -2.82
CA VAL A 25 -3.87 1.68 -3.48
C VAL A 25 -4.21 1.69 -4.98
N SER A 26 -5.43 2.10 -5.36
CA SER A 26 -5.84 2.17 -6.77
C SER A 26 -4.97 3.15 -7.55
N ARG A 27 -4.64 4.29 -6.96
CA ARG A 27 -3.72 5.27 -7.55
C ARG A 27 -2.33 4.70 -7.75
N GLU A 28 -1.76 4.02 -6.74
CA GLU A 28 -0.43 3.40 -6.86
C GLU A 28 -0.40 2.30 -7.92
N VAL A 29 -1.48 1.53 -8.03
CA VAL A 29 -1.64 0.51 -9.10
C VAL A 29 -1.68 1.16 -10.46
N GLN A 30 -2.45 2.23 -10.65
CA GLN A 30 -2.52 2.95 -11.91
C GLN A 30 -1.16 3.58 -12.29
N GLU A 31 -0.49 4.22 -11.33
CA GLU A 31 0.85 4.82 -11.53
C GLU A 31 1.95 3.76 -11.76
N SER A 32 1.71 2.50 -11.37
CA SER A 32 2.66 1.41 -11.60
C SER A 32 2.79 1.05 -13.08
N GLY A 33 1.74 1.26 -13.88
CA GLY A 33 1.66 0.83 -15.29
C GLY A 33 1.56 -0.70 -15.48
N VAL A 34 1.38 -1.47 -14.40
CA VAL A 34 1.17 -2.92 -14.45
C VAL A 34 -0.29 -3.19 -14.83
N VAL A 35 -0.50 -3.87 -15.96
CA VAL A 35 -1.84 -4.19 -16.51
C VAL A 35 -2.39 -5.49 -15.93
N SER A 36 -1.50 -6.44 -15.61
CA SER A 36 -1.82 -7.74 -15.02
C SER A 36 -0.67 -8.12 -14.09
N GLY A 37 -1.00 -8.68 -12.93
CA GLY A 37 0.00 -8.98 -11.91
C GLY A 37 -0.63 -9.18 -10.54
N ALA A 38 0.20 -9.07 -9.49
CA ALA A 38 -0.23 -9.21 -8.10
C ALA A 38 0.12 -7.98 -7.27
N VAL A 39 -0.76 -7.65 -6.32
CA VAL A 39 -0.54 -6.59 -5.32
C VAL A 39 -0.40 -7.25 -3.95
N THR A 40 0.67 -6.93 -3.25
CA THR A 40 0.90 -7.34 -1.86
C THR A 40 0.87 -6.11 -0.96
N LEU A 41 0.01 -6.14 0.06
CA LEU A 41 -0.08 -5.13 1.11
C LEU A 41 0.59 -5.66 2.38
N LYS A 42 1.61 -4.95 2.87
CA LYS A 42 2.31 -5.31 4.11
C LYS A 42 2.14 -4.20 5.14
N HIS A 43 1.56 -4.54 6.29
CA HIS A 43 1.50 -3.63 7.43
C HIS A 43 2.68 -3.87 8.35
N ASN A 44 3.48 -2.83 8.61
CA ASN A 44 4.61 -2.93 9.53
C ASN A 44 4.22 -2.49 10.94
N ARG A 45 3.96 -3.47 11.81
CA ARG A 45 3.56 -3.24 13.21
C ARG A 45 4.63 -2.54 14.06
N LEU A 46 5.92 -2.65 13.69
CA LEU A 46 7.03 -2.04 14.43
C LEU A 46 7.20 -0.55 14.11
N ARG A 47 6.85 -0.12 12.89
CA ARG A 47 6.84 1.29 12.47
C ARG A 47 5.41 1.82 12.39
N LYS A 48 4.65 1.64 13.49
CA LYS A 48 3.26 2.10 13.70
C LYS A 48 2.97 3.28 12.77
N ARG A 49 2.12 3.10 11.73
CA ARG A 49 1.69 4.09 10.69
C ARG A 49 2.20 3.89 9.25
N ARG A 50 2.73 2.72 8.88
CA ARG A 50 3.15 2.45 7.48
C ARG A 50 2.50 1.21 6.88
N VAL A 51 1.92 1.38 5.69
CA VAL A 51 1.55 0.29 4.78
C VAL A 51 2.48 0.32 3.57
N GLU A 52 3.09 -0.81 3.29
CA GLU A 52 3.90 -1.01 2.08
C GLU A 52 3.05 -1.69 1.01
N VAL A 53 3.04 -1.10 -0.18
CA VAL A 53 2.39 -1.64 -1.37
C VAL A 53 3.49 -2.14 -2.30
N GLN A 54 3.45 -3.42 -2.61
CA GLN A 54 4.36 -4.05 -3.57
C GLN A 54 3.52 -4.56 -4.74
N ILE A 55 3.85 -4.09 -5.94
CA ILE A 55 3.17 -4.46 -7.19
C ILE A 55 4.16 -5.22 -8.05
N ILE A 56 3.77 -6.40 -8.52
CA ILE A 56 4.60 -7.33 -9.29
C ILE A 56 3.87 -7.64 -10.60
N ASP A 57 4.60 -7.62 -11.72
CA ASP A 57 4.14 -7.94 -13.09
C ASP A 57 4.01 -9.45 -13.36
#